data_AF-A0A972ZPD9-F1
#
_entry.id   AF-A0A972ZPD9-F1
#
_cell.length_a   1.000
_cell.length_b   1.000
_cell.length_c   1.000
_cell.angle_alpha   90.00
_cell.angle_beta   90.00
_cell.angle_gamma   90.00
#
_symmetry.space_group_name_H-M   'P 1'
#
loop_
_entity.id
_entity.type
_entity.pdbx_description
1 polymer ?
#
loop_
_entity_poly.entity_id
_entity_poly.type
_entity_poly.pdbx_seq_one_letter_code
_entity_poly.pdbx_strand_id
1 'polypeptide(L)'
;MKVHLRKRKMRNSTKSNPRYTLYLDIYKGKRNRQREFLNIYLEPSDTIPVRKEKLELAQNIRAKRMLELTNEEHGFPSRQKLKQNFVEYFKLQMDKKEGNTIVPWKNTYIYLKKYTKGNIPFTNVNKKWLEGFTDYLLQFVGISSTYTYMGKIRCALNEAVRDGIILNSPGKLLRPLKVPEKSKEHLTIEEIQKIANTPFYNDEVKKAFLFSCFTGLRLCDIKKLKWTDIKETSYNGSGIKYAISIQQSKTKVVSNIPLN
;
A
#
# COMPACT_ATOMS: atom_id res chain seq x y z
N MET A 1 -23.55 20.25 7.31
CA MET A 1 -23.08 21.61 6.88
C MET A 1 -24.13 22.34 6.02
N LYS A 2 -23.99 23.66 5.72
CA LYS A 2 -24.90 24.40 4.79
C LYS A 2 -24.12 25.19 3.75
N VAL A 3 -24.56 25.14 2.48
CA VAL A 3 -23.99 25.90 1.36
C VAL A 3 -25.08 26.79 0.74
N HIS A 4 -24.88 28.11 0.77
CA HIS A 4 -25.82 29.06 0.20
C HIS A 4 -25.21 29.77 -1.02
N LEU A 5 -25.97 29.85 -2.12
CA LEU A 5 -25.62 30.74 -3.22
C LEU A 5 -26.02 32.17 -2.86
N ARG A 6 -25.08 33.10 -2.93
CA ARG A 6 -25.30 34.52 -2.64
C ARG A 6 -24.74 35.39 -3.76
N LYS A 7 -25.23 36.63 -3.83
CA LYS A 7 -24.73 37.66 -4.74
C LYS A 7 -24.14 38.81 -3.95
N ARG A 8 -23.01 39.36 -4.41
CA ARG A 8 -22.38 40.54 -3.82
C ARG A 8 -22.29 41.64 -4.88
N LYS A 9 -22.73 42.85 -4.54
CA LYS A 9 -22.56 44.02 -5.41
C LYS A 9 -21.07 44.32 -5.57
N MET A 10 -20.59 44.50 -6.80
CA MET A 10 -19.19 44.82 -7.07
C MET A 10 -18.86 46.27 -6.70
N ARG A 11 -17.58 46.57 -6.42
CA ARG A 11 -17.16 47.94 -6.03
C ARG A 11 -17.33 48.96 -7.15
N ASN A 12 -17.16 48.53 -8.41
CA ASN A 12 -17.33 49.35 -9.63
C ASN A 12 -18.79 49.45 -10.11
N SER A 13 -19.76 49.21 -9.22
CA SER A 13 -21.18 49.08 -9.54
C SER A 13 -21.93 50.36 -9.14
N THR A 14 -22.54 51.05 -10.11
CA THR A 14 -23.30 52.29 -9.86
C THR A 14 -24.70 51.99 -9.30
N LYS A 15 -25.42 53.00 -8.83
CA LYS A 15 -26.80 52.82 -8.30
C LYS A 15 -27.79 52.53 -9.45
N SER A 16 -27.53 53.10 -10.62
CA SER A 16 -28.28 52.92 -11.87
C SER A 16 -27.91 51.65 -12.64
N ASN A 17 -26.68 51.12 -12.52
CA ASN A 17 -26.24 49.94 -13.26
C ASN A 17 -25.58 48.88 -12.35
N PRO A 18 -26.38 48.09 -11.59
CA PRO A 18 -25.85 47.24 -10.54
C PRO A 18 -25.26 45.91 -11.09
N ARG A 19 -23.92 45.79 -11.05
CA ARG A 19 -23.17 44.54 -11.26
C ARG A 19 -23.07 43.69 -9.99
N TYR A 20 -23.31 42.39 -10.12
CA TYR A 20 -23.16 41.43 -9.02
C TYR A 20 -22.23 40.27 -9.38
N THR A 21 -21.40 39.84 -8.43
CA THR A 21 -20.66 38.58 -8.50
C THR A 21 -21.37 37.50 -7.66
N LEU A 22 -21.46 36.29 -8.20
CA LEU A 22 -22.02 35.13 -7.51
C LEU A 22 -20.93 34.38 -6.74
N TYR A 23 -21.25 33.97 -5.52
CA TYR A 23 -20.35 33.21 -4.66
C TYR A 23 -21.12 32.21 -3.78
N LEU A 24 -20.45 31.15 -3.38
CA LEU A 24 -20.94 30.19 -2.41
C LEU A 24 -20.52 30.62 -1.00
N ASP A 25 -21.46 30.56 -0.08
CA ASP A 25 -21.28 30.83 1.34
C ASP A 25 -21.36 29.51 2.11
N ILE A 26 -20.20 28.99 2.50
CA ILE A 26 -20.03 27.64 3.04
C ILE A 26 -19.87 27.71 4.56
N TYR A 27 -20.76 27.02 5.29
CA TYR A 27 -20.75 26.95 6.75
C TYR A 27 -20.26 25.57 7.22
N LYS A 28 -19.02 25.52 7.72
CA LYS A 28 -18.40 24.35 8.37
C LYS A 28 -18.58 24.46 9.90
N GLY A 29 -19.81 24.26 10.39
CA GLY A 29 -20.17 24.41 11.80
C GLY A 29 -20.58 25.83 12.22
N LYS A 30 -20.68 26.11 13.53
CA LYS A 30 -21.22 27.38 14.07
C LYS A 30 -20.32 28.60 13.84
N ARG A 31 -19.01 28.43 13.64
CA ARG A 31 -18.04 29.55 13.59
C ARG A 31 -17.14 29.60 12.35
N ASN A 32 -17.12 28.56 11.51
CA ASN A 32 -16.23 28.53 10.36
C ASN A 32 -17.00 28.78 9.06
N ARG A 33 -16.81 29.96 8.48
CA ARG A 33 -17.49 30.43 7.27
C ARG A 33 -16.46 30.74 6.19
N GLN A 34 -16.60 30.08 5.04
CA GLN A 34 -15.73 30.29 3.88
C GLN A 34 -16.56 30.80 2.70
N ARG A 35 -16.00 31.76 1.95
CA ARG A 35 -16.60 32.27 0.71
C ARG A 35 -15.81 31.77 -0.49
N GLU A 36 -16.50 31.23 -1.47
CA GLU A 36 -15.93 30.71 -2.71
C GLU A 36 -16.57 31.45 -3.89
N PHE A 37 -15.82 32.33 -4.56
CA PHE A 37 -16.35 33.12 -5.69
C PHE A 37 -16.38 32.27 -6.97
N LEU A 38 -17.51 32.30 -7.67
CA LEU A 38 -17.75 31.42 -8.83
C LEU A 38 -17.22 32.00 -10.15
N ASN A 39 -16.70 33.23 -10.14
CA ASN A 39 -16.37 34.01 -11.35
C ASN A 39 -17.55 34.14 -12.34
N ILE A 40 -18.78 34.04 -11.84
CA ILE A 40 -20.01 34.30 -12.60
C ILE A 40 -20.53 35.68 -12.22
N TYR A 41 -20.78 36.51 -13.23
CA TYR A 41 -21.21 37.90 -13.06
C TYR A 41 -22.59 38.12 -13.65
N LEU A 42 -23.47 38.74 -12.87
CA LEU A 42 -24.76 39.25 -13.34
C LEU A 42 -24.55 40.70 -13.76
N GLU A 43 -24.52 40.89 -15.07
CA GLU A 43 -24.39 42.20 -15.69
C GLU A 43 -25.77 42.84 -15.84
N PRO A 44 -25.85 44.19 -15.82
CA PRO A 44 -27.11 44.88 -16.07
C PRO A 44 -27.66 44.68 -17.48
N SER A 45 -26.77 44.49 -18.46
CA SER A 45 -27.11 44.23 -19.86
C SER A 45 -27.56 42.79 -20.12
N ASP A 46 -27.51 41.90 -19.12
CA ASP A 46 -27.96 40.52 -19.28
C ASP A 46 -29.47 40.48 -19.55
N THR A 47 -29.86 39.84 -20.65
CA THR A 47 -31.27 39.54 -20.92
C THR A 47 -31.80 38.56 -19.87
N ILE A 48 -33.13 38.51 -19.69
CA ILE A 48 -33.81 37.57 -18.80
C ILE A 48 -33.34 36.10 -18.99
N PRO A 49 -33.26 35.56 -20.22
CA PRO A 49 -32.78 34.18 -20.43
C PRO A 49 -31.32 33.99 -20.03
N VAL A 50 -30.41 34.89 -20.42
CA VAL A 50 -28.98 34.81 -20.07
C VAL A 50 -28.77 34.86 -18.55
N ARG A 51 -29.52 35.72 -17.86
CA ARG A 51 -29.47 35.80 -16.40
C ARG A 51 -30.01 34.52 -15.75
N LYS A 52 -31.04 33.89 -16.32
CA LYS A 52 -31.57 32.60 -15.85
C LYS A 52 -30.52 31.50 -15.99
N GLU A 53 -29.86 31.39 -17.15
CA GLU A 53 -28.80 30.40 -17.39
C GLU A 53 -27.62 30.57 -16.43
N LYS A 54 -27.15 31.81 -16.22
CA LYS A 54 -26.08 32.10 -15.26
C LYS A 54 -26.43 31.70 -13.83
N LEU A 55 -27.68 31.92 -13.41
CA LEU A 55 -28.17 31.51 -12.10
C LEU A 55 -28.29 29.99 -11.99
N GLU A 56 -28.76 29.32 -13.04
CA GLU A 56 -28.87 27.86 -13.10
C GLU A 56 -27.49 27.19 -13.03
N LEU A 57 -26.51 27.69 -13.79
CA LEU A 57 -25.12 27.25 -13.69
C LEU A 57 -24.58 27.40 -12.26
N ALA A 58 -24.83 28.54 -11.62
CA ALA A 58 -24.41 28.76 -10.24
C ALA A 58 -25.12 27.83 -9.24
N GLN A 59 -26.38 27.48 -9.47
CA GLN A 59 -27.12 26.48 -8.68
C GLN A 59 -26.54 25.07 -8.86
N ASN A 60 -26.17 24.69 -10.08
CA ASN A 60 -25.52 23.42 -10.36
C ASN A 60 -24.16 23.31 -9.67
N ILE A 61 -23.36 24.38 -9.68
CA ILE A 61 -22.09 24.43 -8.95
C ILE A 61 -22.32 24.33 -7.43
N ARG A 62 -23.35 25.00 -6.88
CA ARG A 62 -23.75 24.87 -5.47
C ARG A 62 -24.09 23.43 -5.11
N ALA A 63 -24.91 22.76 -5.93
CA ALA A 63 -25.33 21.38 -5.70
C ALA A 63 -24.12 20.42 -5.72
N LYS A 64 -23.21 20.59 -6.69
CA LYS A 64 -21.96 19.83 -6.76
C LYS A 64 -21.09 20.04 -5.51
N ARG A 65 -20.93 21.28 -5.06
CA ARG A 65 -20.14 21.62 -3.87
C ARG A 65 -20.74 21.05 -2.59
N MET A 66 -22.07 21.03 -2.49
CA MET A 66 -22.78 20.42 -1.37
C MET A 66 -22.49 18.92 -1.32
N LEU A 67 -22.55 18.21 -2.45
CA LEU A 67 -22.20 16.79 -2.53
C LEU A 67 -20.73 16.54 -2.15
N GLU A 68 -19.79 17.37 -2.60
CA GLU A 68 -18.37 17.26 -2.22
C GLU A 68 -18.16 17.42 -0.71
N LEU A 69 -18.80 18.40 -0.07
CA LEU A 69 -18.69 18.61 1.37
C LEU A 69 -19.35 17.50 2.18
N THR A 70 -20.51 17.01 1.75
CA THR A 70 -21.17 15.84 2.33
C THR A 70 -20.27 14.59 2.20
N ASN A 71 -19.61 14.44 1.05
CA ASN A 71 -18.65 13.36 0.83
C ASN A 71 -17.42 13.50 1.74
N GLU A 72 -16.85 14.70 1.90
CA GLU A 72 -15.76 14.96 2.86
C GLU A 72 -16.19 14.66 4.31
N GLU A 73 -17.40 15.07 4.71
CA GLU A 73 -17.96 14.88 6.06
C GLU A 73 -18.20 13.39 6.39
N HIS A 74 -18.61 12.59 5.40
CA HIS A 74 -18.86 11.15 5.56
C HIS A 74 -17.72 10.25 5.07
N GLY A 75 -16.59 10.81 4.64
CA GLY A 75 -15.43 10.07 4.14
C GLY A 75 -15.62 9.40 2.77
N PHE A 76 -16.63 9.79 1.98
CA PHE A 76 -16.81 9.28 0.62
C PHE A 76 -15.72 9.82 -0.31
N PRO A 77 -15.03 8.95 -1.06
CA PRO A 77 -14.00 9.38 -2.00
C PRO A 77 -14.60 10.19 -3.16
N SER A 78 -13.89 11.24 -3.58
CA SER A 78 -14.31 12.03 -4.74
C SER A 78 -14.39 11.15 -6.01
N ARG A 79 -15.36 11.44 -6.89
CA ARG A 79 -15.54 10.72 -8.17
C ARG A 79 -14.31 10.81 -9.08
N GLN A 80 -13.45 11.82 -8.90
CA GLN A 80 -12.18 11.95 -9.60
C GLN A 80 -11.12 10.98 -9.08
N LYS A 81 -10.99 10.81 -7.76
CA LYS A 81 -10.03 9.85 -7.16
C LYS A 81 -10.32 8.41 -7.61
N LEU A 82 -11.60 8.03 -7.68
CA LEU A 82 -12.01 6.69 -8.12
C LEU A 82 -11.67 6.38 -9.59
N LYS A 83 -11.50 7.41 -10.44
CA LYS A 83 -11.11 7.25 -11.85
C LYS A 83 -9.59 7.09 -12.04
N GLN A 84 -8.80 7.24 -10.98
CA GLN A 84 -7.35 7.07 -11.06
C GLN A 84 -6.98 5.64 -11.45
N ASN A 85 -5.87 5.49 -12.18
CA ASN A 85 -5.36 4.20 -12.62
C ASN A 85 -4.70 3.46 -11.44
N PHE A 86 -5.27 2.32 -11.06
CA PHE A 86 -4.73 1.46 -10.00
C PHE A 86 -3.36 0.88 -10.37
N VAL A 87 -3.05 0.66 -11.65
CA VAL A 87 -1.74 0.12 -12.08
C VAL A 87 -0.62 1.12 -11.79
N GLU A 88 -0.86 2.41 -12.08
CA GLU A 88 0.07 3.50 -11.77
C GLU A 88 0.21 3.67 -10.26
N TYR A 89 -0.91 3.66 -9.55
CA TYR A 89 -0.88 3.73 -8.09
C TYR A 89 -0.10 2.56 -7.48
N PHE A 90 -0.29 1.34 -7.98
CA PHE A 90 0.46 0.16 -7.52
C PHE A 90 1.96 0.34 -7.77
N LYS A 91 2.34 0.91 -8.92
CA LYS A 91 3.74 1.23 -9.23
C LYS A 91 4.32 2.21 -8.21
N LEU A 92 3.61 3.29 -7.88
CA LEU A 92 4.04 4.25 -6.85
C LEU A 92 4.25 3.58 -5.48
N GLN A 93 3.40 2.60 -5.12
CA GLN A 93 3.55 1.85 -3.87
C GLN A 93 4.71 0.84 -3.92
N MET A 94 4.99 0.26 -5.10
CA MET A 94 6.14 -0.61 -5.34
C MET A 94 7.46 0.16 -5.23
N ASP A 95 7.53 1.37 -5.80
CA ASP A 95 8.76 2.18 -5.84
C ASP A 95 9.22 2.63 -4.44
N LYS A 96 8.30 2.63 -3.45
CA LYS A 96 8.60 2.85 -2.02
C LYS A 96 9.19 1.63 -1.30
N LYS A 97 9.36 0.47 -1.96
CA LYS A 97 9.79 -0.78 -1.31
C LYS A 97 11.26 -1.05 -1.55
N GLU A 98 11.92 -1.55 -0.51
CA GLU A 98 13.36 -1.80 -0.52
C GLU A 98 13.70 -3.26 -0.14
N GLY A 99 14.95 -3.62 -0.43
CA GLY A 99 15.53 -4.93 -0.11
C GLY A 99 14.74 -6.10 -0.69
N ASN A 100 14.70 -7.23 0.03
CA ASN A 100 14.05 -8.46 -0.42
C ASN A 100 12.53 -8.33 -0.64
N THR A 101 11.92 -7.25 -0.16
CA THR A 101 10.48 -7.04 -0.35
C THR A 101 10.13 -6.57 -1.76
N ILE A 102 11.05 -5.91 -2.47
CA ILE A 102 10.79 -5.33 -3.79
C ILE A 102 10.49 -6.38 -4.86
N VAL A 103 11.11 -7.57 -4.77
CA VAL A 103 10.99 -8.63 -5.79
C VAL A 103 9.54 -9.12 -5.93
N PRO A 104 8.83 -9.50 -4.86
CA PRO A 104 7.41 -9.81 -4.96
C PRO A 104 6.54 -8.68 -5.52
N TRP A 105 6.84 -7.42 -5.22
CA TRP A 105 6.08 -6.28 -5.75
C TRP A 105 6.30 -6.10 -7.25
N LYS A 106 7.56 -6.18 -7.72
CA LYS A 106 7.90 -6.13 -9.15
C LYS A 106 7.23 -7.24 -9.94
N ASN A 107 7.27 -8.47 -9.45
CA ASN A 107 6.61 -9.59 -10.12
C ASN A 107 5.09 -9.40 -10.16
N THR A 108 4.49 -8.95 -9.04
CA THR A 108 3.05 -8.62 -9.01
C THR A 108 2.71 -7.54 -10.05
N TYR A 109 3.54 -6.49 -10.15
CA TYR A 109 3.34 -5.40 -11.11
C TYR A 109 3.39 -5.88 -12.57
N ILE A 110 4.32 -6.79 -12.92
CA ILE A 110 4.43 -7.36 -14.26
C ILE A 110 3.12 -8.07 -14.65
N TYR A 111 2.62 -8.97 -13.79
CA TYR A 111 1.35 -9.67 -14.04
C TYR A 111 0.15 -8.73 -14.05
N LEU A 112 0.10 -7.77 -13.12
CA LEU A 112 -0.96 -6.76 -13.06
C LEU A 112 -1.02 -5.94 -14.35
N LYS A 113 0.12 -5.44 -14.83
CA LYS A 113 0.23 -4.66 -16.06
C LYS A 113 -0.19 -5.50 -17.27
N LYS A 114 0.21 -6.77 -17.34
CA LYS A 114 -0.17 -7.69 -18.42
C LYS A 114 -1.67 -7.96 -18.44
N TYR A 115 -2.28 -8.24 -17.29
CA TYR A 115 -3.70 -8.54 -17.17
C TYR A 115 -4.61 -7.35 -17.51
N THR A 116 -4.20 -6.14 -17.11
CA THR A 116 -4.97 -4.89 -17.29
C THR A 116 -4.63 -4.14 -18.57
N LYS A 117 -3.63 -4.60 -19.34
CA LYS A 117 -3.00 -3.83 -20.42
C LYS A 117 -2.48 -2.46 -19.95
N GLY A 118 -2.11 -2.36 -18.67
CA GLY A 118 -1.53 -1.17 -18.06
C GLY A 118 -2.51 -0.16 -17.49
N ASN A 119 -3.83 -0.37 -17.61
CA ASN A 119 -4.81 0.57 -17.09
C ASN A 119 -6.03 -0.13 -16.47
N ILE A 120 -6.34 0.23 -15.22
CA ILE A 120 -7.63 -0.09 -14.62
C ILE A 120 -8.03 0.99 -13.61
N PRO A 121 -9.21 1.61 -13.73
CA PRO A 121 -9.67 2.56 -12.72
C PRO A 121 -10.04 1.86 -11.42
N PHE A 122 -9.86 2.53 -10.27
CA PHE A 122 -10.25 1.98 -8.97
C PHE A 122 -11.72 1.54 -8.89
N THR A 123 -12.62 2.20 -9.65
CA THR A 123 -14.04 1.78 -9.77
C THR A 123 -14.22 0.34 -10.23
N ASN A 124 -13.29 -0.16 -11.04
CA ASN A 124 -13.40 -1.48 -11.67
C ASN A 124 -12.65 -2.55 -10.87
N VAL A 125 -11.87 -2.16 -9.86
CA VAL A 125 -11.20 -3.08 -8.95
C VAL A 125 -12.19 -3.50 -7.86
N ASN A 126 -12.99 -4.51 -8.15
CA ASN A 126 -13.96 -5.10 -7.22
C ASN A 126 -13.61 -6.56 -6.89
N LYS A 127 -14.43 -7.21 -6.05
CA LYS A 127 -14.23 -8.62 -5.66
C LYS A 127 -14.12 -9.55 -6.88
N LYS A 128 -15.06 -9.45 -7.83
CA LYS A 128 -15.08 -10.29 -9.03
C LYS A 128 -13.83 -10.12 -9.88
N TRP A 129 -13.37 -8.88 -10.04
CA TRP A 129 -12.13 -8.59 -10.74
C TRP A 129 -10.90 -9.20 -10.04
N LEU A 130 -10.85 -9.11 -8.71
CA LEU A 130 -9.77 -9.69 -7.92
C LEU A 130 -9.77 -11.22 -7.96
N GLU A 131 -10.93 -11.86 -7.99
CA GLU A 131 -11.07 -13.31 -8.21
C GLU A 131 -10.55 -13.67 -9.61
N GLY A 132 -10.97 -12.96 -10.66
CA GLY A 132 -10.47 -13.19 -12.01
C GLY A 132 -8.97 -12.97 -12.17
N PHE A 133 -8.39 -11.98 -11.47
CA PHE A 133 -6.94 -11.80 -11.43
C PHE A 133 -6.23 -12.93 -10.66
N THR A 134 -6.86 -13.47 -9.63
CA THR A 134 -6.34 -14.64 -8.89
C THR A 134 -6.29 -15.87 -9.79
N ASP A 135 -7.36 -16.13 -10.54
CA ASP A 135 -7.44 -17.24 -11.50
C ASP A 135 -6.41 -17.07 -12.62
N TYR A 136 -6.26 -15.85 -13.12
CA TYR A 136 -5.20 -15.51 -14.08
C TYR A 136 -3.81 -15.85 -13.53
N LEU A 137 -3.49 -15.45 -12.30
CA LEU A 137 -2.19 -15.76 -11.69
C LEU A 137 -1.95 -17.26 -11.56
N LEU A 138 -2.97 -18.04 -11.18
CA LEU A 138 -2.86 -19.50 -11.03
C LEU A 138 -2.52 -20.23 -12.35
N GLN A 139 -2.75 -19.61 -13.51
CA GLN A 139 -2.34 -20.16 -14.81
C GLN A 139 -0.83 -20.03 -15.07
N PHE A 140 -0.16 -19.07 -14.43
CA PHE A 140 1.26 -18.77 -14.70
C PHE A 140 2.19 -19.04 -13.52
N VAL A 141 1.67 -19.00 -12.29
CA VAL A 141 2.47 -19.19 -11.07
C VAL A 141 1.77 -20.11 -10.09
N GLY A 142 2.57 -20.82 -9.29
CA GLY A 142 2.05 -21.70 -8.25
C GLY A 142 1.30 -20.96 -7.14
N ILE A 143 0.45 -21.71 -6.41
CA ILE A 143 -0.45 -21.20 -5.36
C ILE A 143 0.27 -20.31 -4.33
N SER A 144 1.47 -20.68 -3.88
CA SER A 144 2.24 -19.89 -2.91
C SER A 144 2.66 -18.51 -3.44
N SER A 145 3.02 -18.45 -4.72
CA SER A 145 3.37 -17.19 -5.40
C SER A 145 2.12 -16.34 -5.59
N THR A 146 1.00 -16.93 -6.04
CA THR A 146 -0.29 -16.25 -6.15
C THR A 146 -0.72 -15.65 -4.81
N TYR A 147 -0.63 -16.42 -3.72
CA TYR A 147 -0.93 -15.95 -2.37
C TYR A 147 -0.12 -14.70 -2.01
N THR A 148 1.19 -14.73 -2.31
CA THR A 148 2.11 -13.62 -2.05
C THR A 148 1.75 -12.39 -2.88
N TYR A 149 1.46 -12.56 -4.17
CA TYR A 149 1.14 -11.47 -5.09
C TYR A 149 -0.21 -10.83 -4.76
N MET A 150 -1.23 -11.64 -4.45
CA MET A 150 -2.51 -11.16 -3.94
C MET A 150 -2.37 -10.46 -2.58
N GLY A 151 -1.37 -10.84 -1.77
CA GLY A 151 -0.98 -10.09 -0.58
C GLY A 151 -0.48 -8.67 -0.90
N LYS A 152 0.26 -8.49 -2.00
CA LYS A 152 0.75 -7.16 -2.43
C LYS A 152 -0.39 -6.30 -2.97
N ILE A 153 -1.30 -6.88 -3.76
CA ILE A 153 -2.52 -6.20 -4.21
C ILE A 153 -3.36 -5.72 -3.02
N ARG A 154 -3.59 -6.58 -2.01
CA ARG A 154 -4.29 -6.21 -0.78
C ARG A 154 -3.60 -5.09 -0.02
N CYS A 155 -2.26 -5.13 0.08
CA CYS A 155 -1.48 -4.07 0.70
C CYS A 155 -1.69 -2.72 -0.02
N ALA A 156 -1.58 -2.69 -1.35
CA ALA A 156 -1.83 -1.48 -2.14
C ALA A 156 -3.26 -0.95 -1.99
N LEU A 157 -4.27 -1.83 -1.99
CA LEU A 157 -5.67 -1.42 -1.77
C LEU A 157 -5.90 -0.85 -0.37
N ASN A 158 -5.26 -1.40 0.65
CA ASN A 158 -5.35 -0.87 2.01
C ASN A 158 -4.65 0.50 2.14
N GLU A 159 -3.53 0.72 1.43
CA GLU A 159 -2.95 2.07 1.31
C GLU A 159 -3.93 3.01 0.60
N ALA A 160 -4.60 2.58 -0.47
CA ALA A 160 -5.56 3.42 -1.19
C ALA A 160 -6.77 3.83 -0.32
N VAL A 161 -7.12 3.01 0.67
CA VAL A 161 -8.09 3.39 1.71
C VAL A 161 -7.53 4.49 2.61
N ARG A 162 -6.28 4.36 3.07
CA ARG A 162 -5.61 5.39 3.90
C ARG A 162 -5.45 6.72 3.16
N ASP A 163 -5.17 6.67 1.87
CA ASP A 163 -5.04 7.85 1.00
C ASP A 163 -6.42 8.45 0.61
N GLY A 164 -7.52 7.84 1.07
CA GLY A 164 -8.89 8.29 0.81
C GLY A 164 -9.27 8.24 -0.67
N ILE A 165 -8.70 7.30 -1.42
CA ILE A 165 -9.02 7.04 -2.83
C ILE A 165 -10.24 6.12 -2.94
N ILE A 166 -10.30 5.10 -2.09
CA ILE A 166 -11.43 4.17 -1.96
C ILE A 166 -11.91 4.13 -0.51
N LEU A 167 -13.20 3.89 -0.29
CA LEU A 167 -13.76 3.84 1.07
C LEU A 167 -13.37 2.55 1.80
N ASN A 168 -13.45 1.43 1.09
CA ASN A 168 -13.24 0.09 1.64
C ASN A 168 -12.41 -0.75 0.69
N SER A 169 -11.52 -1.57 1.25
CA SER A 169 -10.67 -2.47 0.47
C SER A 169 -11.48 -3.67 -0.03
N PRO A 170 -11.65 -3.85 -1.36
CA PRO A 170 -12.39 -4.99 -1.94
C PRO A 170 -11.69 -6.32 -1.65
N GLY A 171 -10.39 -6.28 -1.34
CA GLY A 171 -9.59 -7.46 -0.98
C GLY A 171 -9.98 -8.12 0.34
N LYS A 172 -10.73 -7.44 1.23
CA LYS A 172 -11.26 -8.04 2.47
C LYS A 172 -12.33 -9.10 2.18
N LEU A 173 -12.98 -9.03 1.03
CA LEU A 173 -14.09 -9.93 0.65
C LEU A 173 -13.62 -11.20 -0.08
N LEU A 174 -12.32 -11.32 -0.33
CA LEU A 174 -11.74 -12.48 -1.00
C LEU A 174 -11.59 -13.65 -0.03
N ARG A 175 -11.92 -14.85 -0.52
CA ARG A 175 -11.59 -16.08 0.20
C ARG A 175 -10.07 -16.24 0.24
N PRO A 176 -9.48 -16.54 1.41
CA PRO A 176 -8.06 -16.83 1.50
C PRO A 176 -7.71 -18.03 0.62
N LEU A 177 -6.65 -17.91 -0.17
CA LEU A 177 -6.08 -19.06 -0.86
C LEU A 177 -5.49 -20.01 0.18
N LYS A 178 -5.93 -21.28 0.16
CA LYS A 178 -5.33 -22.34 0.95
C LYS A 178 -4.01 -22.74 0.31
N VAL A 179 -2.90 -22.30 0.89
CA VAL A 179 -1.57 -22.74 0.48
C VAL A 179 -1.33 -24.07 1.18
N PRO A 180 -1.21 -25.21 0.46
CA PRO A 180 -0.89 -26.47 1.11
C PRO A 180 0.46 -26.34 1.82
N GLU A 181 0.53 -26.85 3.04
CA GLU A 181 1.81 -26.98 3.73
C GLU A 181 2.68 -27.93 2.91
N LYS A 182 3.78 -27.42 2.38
CA LYS A 182 4.79 -28.30 1.80
C LYS A 182 5.41 -29.06 2.96
N SER A 183 5.33 -30.39 2.91
CA SER A 183 6.25 -31.27 3.62
C SER A 183 7.66 -30.74 3.37
N LYS A 184 8.29 -30.19 4.40
CA LYS A 184 9.72 -29.92 4.35
C LYS A 184 10.40 -31.21 4.74
N GLU A 185 10.97 -31.88 3.75
CA GLU A 185 11.96 -32.91 4.01
C GLU A 185 13.05 -32.29 4.88
N HIS A 186 13.39 -32.99 5.96
CA HIS A 186 14.45 -32.62 6.88
C HIS A 186 15.54 -33.66 6.78
N LEU A 187 16.77 -33.23 7.01
CA LEU A 187 17.91 -34.14 7.03
C LEU A 187 17.91 -34.91 8.34
N THR A 188 18.08 -36.22 8.26
CA THR A 188 18.30 -37.05 9.45
C THR A 188 19.74 -36.95 9.93
N ILE A 189 20.01 -37.41 11.15
CA ILE A 189 21.37 -37.40 11.72
C ILE A 189 22.29 -38.30 10.88
N GLU A 190 21.78 -39.43 10.40
CA GLU A 190 22.52 -40.35 9.54
C GLU A 190 22.89 -39.71 8.20
N GLU A 191 21.99 -38.92 7.62
CA GLU A 191 22.26 -38.17 6.39
C GLU A 191 23.32 -37.08 6.60
N ILE A 192 23.24 -36.34 7.72
CA ILE A 192 24.26 -35.35 8.09
C ILE A 192 25.63 -36.02 8.27
N GLN A 193 25.68 -37.17 8.96
CA GLN A 193 26.92 -37.94 9.13
C GLN A 193 27.47 -38.43 7.79
N LYS A 194 26.60 -38.89 6.89
CA LYS A 194 26.99 -39.29 5.54
C LYS A 194 27.59 -38.12 4.77
N ILE A 195 26.98 -36.92 4.84
CA ILE A 195 27.53 -35.70 4.24
C ILE A 195 28.92 -35.38 4.83
N ALA A 196 29.07 -35.48 6.16
CA ALA A 196 30.34 -35.24 6.84
C ALA A 196 31.45 -36.20 6.40
N ASN A 197 31.12 -37.46 6.09
CA ASN A 197 32.09 -38.46 5.66
C ASN A 197 32.33 -38.48 4.14
N THR A 198 31.48 -37.86 3.34
CA THR A 198 31.59 -37.89 1.86
C THR A 198 32.60 -36.83 1.38
N PRO A 199 33.62 -37.19 0.57
CA PRO A 199 34.53 -36.22 -0.04
C PRO A 199 33.77 -35.18 -0.88
N PHE A 200 34.15 -33.91 -0.79
CA PHE A 200 33.49 -32.82 -1.50
C PHE A 200 34.55 -31.86 -2.05
N TYR A 201 34.32 -31.27 -3.22
CA TYR A 201 35.34 -30.47 -3.92
C TYR A 201 35.70 -29.16 -3.17
N ASN A 202 34.86 -28.68 -2.25
CA ASN A 202 35.09 -27.46 -1.49
C ASN A 202 34.82 -27.67 0.02
N ASP A 203 35.87 -27.99 0.76
CA ASP A 203 35.79 -28.29 2.19
C ASP A 203 35.25 -27.12 3.03
N GLU A 204 35.50 -25.87 2.64
CA GLU A 204 35.00 -24.71 3.37
C GLU A 204 33.47 -24.58 3.28
N VAL A 205 32.89 -24.85 2.11
CA VAL A 205 31.42 -24.91 1.95
C VAL A 205 30.83 -26.04 2.79
N LYS A 206 31.49 -27.20 2.83
CA LYS A 206 31.07 -28.35 3.65
C LYS A 206 31.11 -28.03 5.13
N LYS A 207 32.20 -27.44 5.63
CA LYS A 207 32.33 -26.98 7.03
C LYS A 207 31.26 -25.96 7.37
N ALA A 208 31.04 -24.96 6.51
CA ALA A 208 30.01 -23.94 6.73
C ALA A 208 28.59 -24.52 6.79
N PHE A 209 28.29 -25.52 5.96
CA PHE A 209 27.03 -26.24 5.98
C PHE A 209 26.86 -27.03 7.29
N LEU A 210 27.84 -27.85 7.67
CA LEU A 210 27.79 -28.63 8.91
C LEU A 210 27.69 -27.71 10.13
N PHE A 211 28.44 -26.62 10.15
CA PHE A 211 28.34 -25.59 11.18
C PHE A 211 26.92 -24.98 11.26
N SER A 212 26.26 -24.77 10.12
CA SER A 212 24.84 -24.36 10.08
C SER A 212 23.91 -25.39 10.72
N CYS A 213 24.13 -26.68 10.45
CA CYS A 213 23.37 -27.77 11.05
C CYS A 213 23.51 -27.81 12.58
N PHE A 214 24.72 -27.64 13.12
CA PHE A 214 24.97 -27.69 14.56
C PHE A 214 24.53 -26.42 15.31
N THR A 215 24.63 -25.25 14.68
CA THR A 215 24.31 -23.97 15.34
C THR A 215 22.88 -23.50 15.09
N GLY A 216 22.19 -24.05 14.08
CA GLY A 216 20.88 -23.56 13.64
C GLY A 216 20.91 -22.16 13.02
N LEU A 217 22.10 -21.60 12.76
CA LEU A 217 22.24 -20.28 12.14
C LEU A 217 21.88 -20.32 10.66
N ARG A 218 21.24 -19.26 10.18
CA ARG A 218 20.92 -19.11 8.76
C ARG A 218 22.18 -18.77 7.97
N LEU A 219 22.22 -19.16 6.70
CA LEU A 219 23.34 -18.86 5.80
C LEU A 219 23.74 -17.37 5.78
N CYS A 220 22.77 -16.45 5.81
CA CYS A 220 23.07 -15.01 5.81
C CYS A 220 23.71 -14.52 7.12
N ASP A 221 23.49 -15.22 8.22
CA ASP A 221 24.07 -14.91 9.53
C ASP A 221 25.47 -15.54 9.64
N ILE A 222 25.65 -16.78 9.15
CA ILE A 222 26.97 -17.44 9.05
C ILE A 222 27.93 -16.61 8.20
N LYS A 223 27.48 -16.09 7.06
CA LYS A 223 28.31 -15.23 6.18
C LYS A 223 28.77 -13.92 6.83
N LYS A 224 28.10 -13.47 7.90
CA LYS A 224 28.44 -12.23 8.62
C LYS A 224 29.19 -12.47 9.90
N LEU A 225 29.29 -13.72 10.34
CA LEU A 225 29.91 -14.10 11.60
C LEU A 225 31.38 -13.70 11.60
N LYS A 226 31.82 -13.07 12.68
CA LYS A 226 33.21 -12.68 12.92
C LYS A 226 33.72 -13.32 14.21
N TRP A 227 35.04 -13.42 14.33
CA TRP A 227 35.68 -13.88 15.57
C TRP A 227 35.30 -13.03 16.79
N THR A 228 35.01 -11.74 16.60
CA THR A 228 34.53 -10.83 17.65
C THR A 228 33.13 -11.19 18.20
N ASP A 229 32.38 -12.00 17.47
CA ASP A 229 31.05 -12.45 17.90
C ASP A 229 31.14 -13.64 18.87
N ILE A 230 32.32 -14.25 19.01
CA ILE A 230 32.59 -15.26 20.03
C ILE A 230 32.98 -14.55 21.32
N LYS A 231 32.18 -14.75 22.36
CA LYS A 231 32.31 -14.07 23.64
C LYS A 231 32.43 -15.06 24.77
N GLU A 232 33.19 -14.68 25.78
CA GLU A 232 33.19 -15.36 27.06
C GLU A 232 31.84 -15.17 27.77
N THR A 233 31.35 -16.25 28.34
CA THR A 233 30.10 -16.32 29.07
C THR A 233 30.34 -17.06 30.38
N SER A 234 29.85 -16.48 31.48
CA SER A 234 29.87 -17.13 32.79
C SER A 234 28.61 -17.96 32.96
N TYR A 235 28.75 -19.27 33.15
CA TYR A 235 27.62 -20.12 33.52
C TYR A 235 27.78 -20.52 35.00
N ASN A 236 26.88 -20.02 35.85
CA ASN A 236 26.73 -20.44 37.26
C ASN A 236 28.05 -20.57 38.06
N GLY A 237 28.98 -19.60 37.94
CA GLY A 237 30.19 -19.55 38.76
C GLY A 237 31.20 -20.69 38.55
N SER A 238 31.04 -21.51 37.51
CA SER A 238 31.92 -22.65 37.21
C SER A 238 32.47 -22.55 35.77
N GLY A 239 33.57 -21.82 35.65
CA GLY A 239 34.42 -21.79 34.44
C GLY A 239 34.03 -20.77 33.36
N ILE A 240 35.04 -20.36 32.58
CA ILE A 240 34.88 -19.54 31.38
C ILE A 240 34.40 -20.46 30.25
N LYS A 241 33.24 -20.16 29.65
CA LYS A 241 32.75 -20.82 28.44
C LYS A 241 32.62 -19.83 27.30
N TYR A 242 32.84 -20.28 26.07
CA TYR A 242 32.64 -19.45 24.89
C TYR A 242 31.24 -19.66 24.30
N ALA A 243 30.63 -18.59 23.83
CA ALA A 243 29.38 -18.63 23.09
C ALA A 243 29.43 -17.68 21.90
N ILE A 244 28.76 -18.06 20.81
CA ILE A 244 28.50 -17.16 19.69
C ILE A 244 27.35 -16.25 20.10
N SER A 245 27.59 -14.94 20.12
CA SER A 245 26.59 -13.91 20.36
C SER A 245 26.42 -13.05 19.11
N ILE A 246 25.38 -13.33 18.32
CA ILE A 246 25.13 -12.65 17.03
C ILE A 246 23.69 -12.11 16.94
N GLN A 247 23.54 -10.91 16.39
CA GLN A 247 22.23 -10.37 16.04
C GLN A 247 21.79 -10.89 14.66
N GLN A 248 20.73 -11.69 14.62
CA GLN A 248 20.22 -12.27 13.38
C GLN A 248 19.78 -11.19 12.39
N SER A 249 20.21 -11.33 11.13
CA SER A 249 20.00 -10.35 10.07
C SER A 249 18.53 -10.08 9.78
N LYS A 250 17.70 -11.13 9.84
CA LYS A 250 16.29 -11.10 9.42
C LYS A 250 15.35 -10.66 10.54
N THR A 251 15.49 -11.24 11.72
CA THR A 251 14.59 -11.03 12.86
C THR A 251 15.12 -9.97 13.82
N LYS A 252 16.40 -9.61 13.72
CA LYS A 252 17.10 -8.69 14.64
C LYS A 252 17.20 -9.18 16.09
N VAL A 253 16.83 -10.45 16.33
CA VAL A 253 16.96 -11.12 17.63
C VAL A 253 18.42 -11.49 17.87
N VAL A 254 18.90 -11.28 19.08
CA VAL A 254 20.23 -11.73 19.53
C VAL A 254 20.15 -13.21 19.86
N SER A 255 21.01 -14.00 19.22
CA SER A 255 21.14 -15.43 19.45
C SER A 255 22.44 -15.67 20.20
N ASN A 256 22.35 -16.40 21.33
CA ASN A 256 23.50 -16.86 22.09
C ASN A 256 23.59 -18.38 21.97
N ILE A 257 24.64 -18.88 21.30
CA ILE A 257 24.83 -20.30 21.00
C ILE A 257 26.09 -20.78 21.73
N PRO A 258 25.97 -21.66 22.74
CA PRO A 258 27.12 -22.19 23.46
C PRO A 258 28.04 -22.99 22.53
N LEU A 259 29.35 -22.85 22.70
CA LEU A 259 30.36 -23.59 21.93
C LEU A 259 30.87 -24.88 22.59
N ASN A 260 30.33 -25.22 23.78
CA ASN A 260 30.60 -26.41 24.61
C ASN A 260 32.01 -27.00 24.55
#